data_AF-A0A381TVE5-F1
#
_entry.id   AF-A0A381TVE5-F1
#
_cell.length_a   1.000
_cell.length_b   1.000
_cell.length_c   1.000
_cell.angle_alpha   90.00
_cell.angle_beta   90.00
_cell.angle_gamma   90.00
#
_symmetry.space_group_name_H-M   'P 1'
#
loop_
_entity.id
_entity.type
_entity.pdbx_description
1 polymer ?
#
loop_
_entity_poly.entity_id
_entity_poly.type
_entity_poly.pdbx_seq_one_letter_code
_entity_poly.pdbx_strand_id
1 'polypeptide(L)'
;MDIIRTVSGDIEIEKIGKTLCHEHLRIDLKKIFQEPDDKIDYEKAYSQVTLENLGWIRANYIKNLDNLGLYEEKLIVDELLLFKESGGRTLVEVTPVDIGRDPNTLFNISKSTGLNVIMGSGYYVYGTHPPNLKERSVENIAEEIVNDILIGANETNIKSGIIGEIGCSWPLHEV
;
A
#
# COMPACT_ATOMS: atom_id res chain seq x y z
N MET A 1 -13.13 -23.01 12.49
CA MET A 1 -11.80 -23.18 11.90
C MET A 1 -11.25 -21.79 11.71
N ASP A 2 -10.07 -21.53 12.24
CA ASP A 2 -9.40 -20.25 12.07
C ASP A 2 -8.91 -20.14 10.63
N ILE A 3 -9.09 -18.97 10.02
CA ILE A 3 -8.79 -18.71 8.60
C ILE A 3 -7.89 -17.48 8.47
N ILE A 4 -7.17 -17.42 7.36
CA ILE A 4 -6.47 -16.21 6.91
C ILE A 4 -7.09 -15.78 5.59
N ARG A 5 -7.57 -14.55 5.54
CA ARG A 5 -8.20 -14.00 4.34
C ARG A 5 -7.17 -13.36 3.42
N THR A 6 -7.08 -13.86 2.19
CA THR A 6 -6.20 -13.34 1.14
C THR A 6 -7.05 -12.75 0.00
N VAL A 7 -6.43 -11.97 -0.88
CA VAL A 7 -7.10 -11.45 -2.08
C VAL A 7 -7.60 -12.54 -3.02
N SER A 8 -7.01 -13.74 -2.97
CA SER A 8 -7.38 -14.90 -3.78
C SER A 8 -8.34 -15.87 -3.05
N GLY A 9 -8.81 -15.51 -1.86
CA GLY A 9 -9.70 -16.32 -1.02
C GLY A 9 -9.11 -16.67 0.35
N ASP A 10 -9.93 -17.31 1.19
CA ASP A 10 -9.53 -17.72 2.53
C ASP A 10 -8.60 -18.96 2.46
N ILE A 11 -7.52 -18.97 3.25
CA ILE A 11 -6.59 -20.08 3.41
C ILE A 11 -6.55 -20.56 4.86
N GLU A 12 -6.14 -21.81 5.05
CA GLU A 12 -5.87 -22.39 6.36
C GLU A 12 -4.58 -21.80 6.97
N ILE A 13 -4.51 -21.72 8.30
CA ILE A 13 -3.38 -21.11 9.01
C ILE A 13 -2.04 -21.78 8.70
N GLU A 14 -2.04 -23.08 8.46
CA GLU A 14 -0.85 -23.88 8.12
C GLU A 14 -0.26 -23.49 6.76
N LYS A 15 -1.04 -22.83 5.90
CA LYS A 15 -0.61 -22.39 4.56
C LYS A 15 0.04 -21.00 4.55
N ILE A 16 0.13 -20.33 5.71
CA ILE A 16 0.71 -18.99 5.80
C ILE A 16 2.21 -18.97 5.46
N GLY A 17 2.98 -19.97 5.91
CA GLY A 17 4.42 -20.05 5.66
C GLY A 17 5.22 -18.80 6.08
N LYS A 18 6.39 -18.60 5.46
CA LYS A 18 7.24 -17.41 5.72
C LYS A 18 6.53 -16.16 5.21
N THR A 19 6.36 -15.18 6.10
CA THR A 19 5.49 -14.03 5.88
C THR A 19 6.24 -12.70 6.05
N LEU A 20 6.07 -11.79 5.09
CA LEU A 20 6.37 -10.36 5.28
C LEU A 20 5.11 -9.66 5.79
N CYS A 21 5.18 -9.05 6.97
CA CYS A 21 3.97 -8.60 7.69
C CYS A 21 3.55 -7.15 7.42
N HIS A 22 4.32 -6.40 6.63
CA HIS A 22 4.03 -5.00 6.30
C HIS A 22 4.78 -4.62 5.03
N GLU A 23 4.11 -4.65 3.89
CA GLU A 23 4.67 -4.28 2.59
C GLU A 23 3.68 -3.40 1.83
N HIS A 24 4.20 -2.69 0.82
CA HIS A 24 3.38 -1.94 -0.13
C HIS A 24 3.69 -2.45 -1.54
N LEU A 25 2.69 -3.04 -2.18
CA LEU A 25 2.85 -3.53 -3.56
C LEU A 25 2.44 -2.49 -4.58
N ARG A 26 1.58 -1.56 -4.20
CA ARG A 26 1.17 -0.43 -5.03
C ARG A 26 0.89 0.73 -4.09
N ILE A 27 1.60 1.84 -4.26
CA ILE A 27 1.46 3.01 -3.38
C ILE A 27 1.59 4.30 -4.17
N ASP A 28 0.82 5.31 -3.78
CA ASP A 28 0.88 6.68 -4.29
C ASP A 28 1.05 7.66 -3.13
N LEU A 29 2.27 8.15 -2.97
CA LEU A 29 2.65 9.15 -1.97
C LEU A 29 2.82 10.55 -2.58
N LYS A 30 2.31 10.83 -3.79
CA LYS A 30 2.49 12.15 -4.43
C LYS A 30 1.85 13.29 -3.63
N LYS A 31 0.86 13.01 -2.79
CA LYS A 31 0.25 14.00 -1.88
C LYS A 31 1.22 14.59 -0.86
N ILE A 32 2.30 13.88 -0.54
CA ILE A 32 3.34 14.37 0.39
C ILE A 32 4.57 14.95 -0.33
N PHE A 33 4.50 15.11 -1.66
CA PHE A 33 5.59 15.68 -2.44
C PHE A 33 5.90 17.12 -1.98
N GLN A 34 7.20 17.41 -1.83
CA GLN A 34 7.71 18.73 -1.51
C GLN A 34 8.64 19.20 -2.62
N GLU A 35 8.20 20.20 -3.37
CA GLU A 35 9.01 20.81 -4.43
C GLU A 35 10.25 21.51 -3.84
N PRO A 36 11.47 21.28 -4.37
CA PRO A 36 12.66 22.01 -3.95
C PRO A 36 12.65 23.49 -4.37
N ASP A 37 13.25 24.36 -3.54
CA ASP A 37 13.35 25.79 -3.82
C ASP A 37 14.44 26.14 -4.87
N ASP A 38 15.49 25.33 -4.98
CA ASP A 38 16.62 25.59 -5.87
C ASP A 38 16.53 24.86 -7.22
N LYS A 39 17.07 25.48 -8.26
CA LYS A 39 16.99 24.98 -9.64
C LYS A 39 17.69 23.64 -9.85
N ILE A 40 18.77 23.37 -9.11
CA ILE A 40 19.56 22.14 -9.26
C ILE A 40 18.78 20.94 -8.71
N ASP A 41 18.01 21.14 -7.65
CA ASP A 41 17.15 20.12 -7.07
C ASP A 41 15.80 20.02 -7.78
N TYR A 42 15.31 21.11 -8.37
CA TYR A 42 14.12 21.10 -9.22
C TYR A 42 14.23 20.06 -10.34
N GLU A 43 15.34 20.02 -11.08
CA GLU A 43 15.52 19.01 -12.15
C GLU A 43 15.50 17.58 -11.60
N LYS A 44 16.09 17.36 -10.42
CA LYS A 44 16.07 16.04 -9.77
C LYS A 44 14.66 15.65 -9.34
N ALA A 45 13.82 16.60 -8.94
CA ALA A 45 12.47 16.33 -8.44
C ALA A 45 11.55 15.68 -9.49
N TYR A 46 11.78 16.01 -10.76
CA TYR A 46 10.98 15.52 -11.91
C TYR A 46 11.71 14.46 -12.74
N SER A 47 12.94 14.10 -12.39
CA SER A 47 13.72 13.06 -13.06
C SER A 47 13.39 11.65 -12.53
N GLN A 48 13.63 10.62 -13.35
CA GLN A 48 13.56 9.23 -12.88
C GLN A 48 14.65 8.92 -11.86
N VAL A 49 14.41 7.95 -10.98
CA VAL A 49 15.43 7.42 -10.08
C VAL A 49 16.53 6.76 -10.91
N THR A 50 17.78 7.18 -10.70
CA THR A 50 18.97 6.61 -11.33
C THR A 50 20.09 6.48 -10.31
N LEU A 51 21.14 5.69 -10.62
CA LEU A 51 22.31 5.61 -9.75
C LEU A 51 23.02 6.97 -9.56
N GLU A 52 22.90 7.88 -10.53
CA GLU A 52 23.50 9.22 -10.47
C GLU A 52 22.81 10.12 -9.43
N ASN A 53 21.49 10.10 -9.34
CA ASN A 53 20.72 10.95 -8.41
C ASN A 53 20.34 10.24 -7.09
N LEU A 54 20.55 8.92 -6.97
CA LEU A 54 20.13 8.11 -5.81
C LEU A 54 20.63 8.65 -4.47
N GLY A 55 21.86 9.17 -4.42
CA GLY A 55 22.41 9.76 -3.20
C GLY A 55 21.60 10.94 -2.69
N TRP A 56 21.14 11.81 -3.61
CA TRP A 56 20.29 12.95 -3.27
C TRP A 56 18.87 12.51 -2.90
N ILE A 57 18.29 11.56 -3.64
CA ILE A 57 16.94 11.04 -3.38
C ILE A 57 16.85 10.40 -1.99
N ARG A 58 17.87 9.64 -1.56
CA ARG A 58 17.90 9.05 -0.21
C ARG A 58 17.85 10.10 0.90
N ALA A 59 18.44 11.28 0.68
CA ALA A 59 18.38 12.39 1.64
C ALA A 59 17.11 13.24 1.51
N ASN A 60 16.41 13.16 0.37
CA ASN A 60 15.28 14.01 -0.01
C ASN A 60 14.11 13.18 -0.57
N TYR A 61 13.75 12.07 0.08
CA TYR A 61 12.87 11.05 -0.51
C TYR A 61 11.48 11.57 -0.91
N ILE A 62 10.97 12.59 -0.21
CA ILE A 62 9.70 13.28 -0.52
C ILE A 62 9.81 14.33 -1.63
N LYS A 63 11.00 14.56 -2.18
CA LYS A 63 11.24 15.60 -3.18
C LYS A 63 11.45 15.04 -4.59
N ASN A 64 11.21 13.75 -4.83
CA ASN A 64 11.29 13.15 -6.16
C ASN A 64 9.98 12.41 -6.48
N LEU A 65 9.31 12.79 -7.57
CA LEU A 65 7.99 12.24 -7.92
C LEU A 65 8.04 10.77 -8.36
N ASP A 66 9.14 10.33 -8.97
CA ASP A 66 9.33 8.94 -9.40
C ASP A 66 9.49 8.00 -8.20
N ASN A 67 10.24 8.44 -7.17
CA ASN A 67 10.43 7.72 -5.90
C ASN A 67 9.15 7.59 -5.05
N LEU A 68 8.19 8.50 -5.22
CA LEU A 68 6.96 8.55 -4.41
C LEU A 68 5.82 7.66 -4.92
N GLY A 69 6.04 6.91 -5.99
CA GLY A 69 5.01 6.03 -6.56
C GLY A 69 5.55 4.68 -6.97
N LEU A 70 4.81 3.62 -6.64
CA LEU A 70 5.06 2.27 -7.12
C LEU A 70 3.85 1.79 -7.91
N TYR A 71 3.98 1.75 -9.24
CA TYR A 71 2.86 1.48 -10.15
C TYR A 71 3.10 0.34 -11.14
N GLU A 72 4.36 -0.02 -11.42
CA GLU A 72 4.69 -0.97 -12.48
C GLU A 72 4.52 -2.42 -11.99
N GLU A 73 3.40 -3.05 -12.33
CA GLU A 73 3.06 -4.43 -11.91
C GLU A 73 4.18 -5.43 -12.23
N LYS A 74 4.81 -5.32 -13.40
CA LYS A 74 5.90 -6.22 -13.80
C LYS A 74 7.09 -6.14 -12.84
N LEU A 75 7.53 -4.93 -12.49
CA LEU A 75 8.61 -4.71 -11.54
C LEU A 75 8.28 -5.34 -10.19
N ILE A 76 7.06 -5.13 -9.70
CA ILE A 76 6.58 -5.68 -8.43
C ILE A 76 6.60 -7.22 -8.46
N VAL A 77 6.10 -7.82 -9.54
CA VAL A 77 6.11 -9.28 -9.72
C VAL A 77 7.53 -9.82 -9.72
N ASP A 78 8.45 -9.20 -10.46
CA ASP A 78 9.85 -9.64 -10.54
C ASP A 78 10.52 -9.61 -9.15
N GLU A 79 10.34 -8.55 -8.36
CA GLU A 79 10.85 -8.44 -6.99
C GLU A 79 10.24 -9.51 -6.05
N LEU A 80 8.94 -9.75 -6.16
CA LEU A 80 8.25 -10.75 -5.34
C LEU A 80 8.66 -12.19 -5.68
N LEU A 81 9.05 -12.46 -6.94
CA LEU A 81 9.58 -13.76 -7.31
C LEU A 81 10.91 -14.04 -6.59
N LEU A 82 11.74 -13.04 -6.31
CA LEU A 82 12.95 -13.21 -5.48
C LEU A 82 12.60 -13.61 -4.04
N PHE A 83 11.56 -13.01 -3.45
CA PHE A 83 11.05 -13.41 -2.13
C PHE A 83 10.55 -14.85 -2.15
N LYS A 84 9.78 -15.23 -3.17
CA LYS A 84 9.27 -16.59 -3.35
C LYS A 84 10.41 -17.61 -3.50
N GLU A 85 11.40 -17.33 -4.33
CA GLU A 85 12.59 -18.16 -4.54
C GLU A 85 13.39 -18.35 -3.23
N SER A 86 13.34 -17.37 -2.34
CA SER A 86 13.92 -17.41 -0.99
C SER A 86 13.05 -18.16 0.05
N GLY A 87 12.00 -18.87 -0.41
CA GLY A 87 11.06 -19.63 0.42
C GLY A 87 9.95 -18.78 1.04
N GLY A 88 9.77 -17.55 0.59
CA GLY A 88 8.64 -16.69 0.94
C GLY A 88 7.30 -17.28 0.49
N ARG A 89 6.24 -17.02 1.26
CA ARG A 89 4.91 -17.59 0.96
C ARG A 89 3.77 -16.58 1.02
N THR A 90 3.80 -15.69 2.01
CA THR A 90 2.74 -14.73 2.25
C THR A 90 3.31 -13.34 2.43
N LEU A 91 2.55 -12.33 2.02
CA LEU A 91 2.83 -10.95 2.35
C LEU A 91 1.54 -10.23 2.75
N VAL A 92 1.67 -9.29 3.66
CA VAL A 92 0.59 -8.40 4.08
C VAL A 92 0.82 -7.07 3.40
N GLU A 93 -0.07 -6.77 2.45
CA GLU A 93 -0.09 -5.53 1.70
C GLU A 93 -1.01 -4.55 2.44
N VAL A 94 -0.44 -3.49 2.99
CA VAL A 94 -1.13 -2.62 3.96
C VAL A 94 -1.45 -1.24 3.41
N THR A 95 -1.31 -1.01 2.10
CA THR A 95 -1.63 0.30 1.50
C THR A 95 -3.10 0.66 1.76
N PRO A 96 -3.37 1.77 2.46
CA PRO A 96 -4.73 2.25 2.69
C PRO A 96 -5.39 2.84 1.44
N VAL A 97 -6.71 3.03 1.50
CA VAL A 97 -7.52 3.47 0.35
C VAL A 97 -7.09 4.84 -0.20
N ASP A 98 -6.55 5.72 0.65
CA ASP A 98 -6.22 7.09 0.34
C ASP A 98 -4.80 7.30 -0.22
N ILE A 99 -3.99 6.24 -0.26
CA ILE A 99 -2.63 6.21 -0.85
C ILE A 99 -2.44 5.07 -1.87
N GLY A 100 -3.52 4.61 -2.51
CA GLY A 100 -3.41 3.84 -3.77
C GLY A 100 -3.72 2.36 -3.71
N ARG A 101 -4.43 1.87 -2.67
CA ARG A 101 -4.94 0.49 -2.61
C ARG A 101 -5.72 0.12 -3.88
N ASP A 102 -5.40 -1.04 -4.46
CA ASP A 102 -6.06 -1.56 -5.66
C ASP A 102 -6.26 -3.08 -5.57
N PRO A 103 -7.47 -3.56 -5.18
CA PRO A 103 -7.73 -4.99 -4.99
C PRO A 103 -7.47 -5.84 -6.24
N ASN A 104 -7.78 -5.32 -7.44
CA ASN A 104 -7.61 -6.08 -8.70
C ASN A 104 -6.14 -6.29 -9.02
N THR A 105 -5.32 -5.23 -8.87
CA THR A 105 -3.87 -5.33 -9.05
C THR A 105 -3.27 -6.34 -8.06
N LEU A 106 -3.68 -6.31 -6.79
CA LEU A 106 -3.19 -7.27 -5.78
C LEU A 106 -3.58 -8.72 -6.11
N PHE A 107 -4.78 -8.94 -6.61
CA PHE A 107 -5.22 -10.26 -7.08
C PHE A 107 -4.38 -10.76 -8.25
N ASN A 108 -4.11 -9.90 -9.23
CA ASN A 108 -3.26 -10.24 -10.38
C ASN A 108 -1.83 -10.57 -9.93
N ILE A 109 -1.26 -9.78 -9.01
CA ILE A 109 0.07 -10.07 -8.44
C ILE A 109 0.08 -11.41 -7.71
N SER A 110 -0.93 -11.69 -6.89
CA SER A 110 -1.06 -12.99 -6.19
C SER A 110 -1.14 -14.16 -7.19
N LYS A 111 -1.89 -14.01 -8.28
CA LYS A 111 -1.98 -15.00 -9.38
C LYS A 111 -0.65 -15.20 -10.09
N SER A 112 0.02 -14.12 -10.49
CA SER A 112 1.26 -14.15 -11.26
C SER A 112 2.44 -14.71 -10.45
N THR A 113 2.52 -14.36 -9.17
CA THR A 113 3.59 -14.82 -8.29
C THR A 113 3.28 -16.17 -7.65
N GLY A 114 2.00 -16.51 -7.43
CA GLY A 114 1.59 -17.66 -6.62
C GLY A 114 1.85 -17.47 -5.11
N LEU A 115 2.09 -16.24 -4.67
CA LEU A 115 2.15 -15.86 -3.25
C LEU A 115 0.75 -15.57 -2.71
N ASN A 116 0.56 -15.81 -1.42
CA ASN A 116 -0.61 -15.33 -0.71
C ASN A 116 -0.44 -13.82 -0.44
N VAL A 117 -1.43 -13.00 -0.80
CA VAL A 117 -1.43 -11.56 -0.53
C VAL A 117 -2.61 -11.24 0.38
N ILE A 118 -2.34 -10.71 1.57
CA ILE A 118 -3.35 -10.26 2.54
C ILE A 118 -3.48 -8.76 2.38
N MET A 119 -4.67 -8.28 1.99
CA MET A 119 -4.92 -6.86 1.77
C MET A 119 -5.40 -6.17 3.05
N GLY A 120 -4.88 -4.97 3.29
CA GLY A 120 -5.25 -4.05 4.35
C GLY A 120 -6.55 -3.27 4.11
N SER A 121 -6.96 -2.49 5.11
CA SER A 121 -8.12 -1.61 5.06
C SER A 121 -7.97 -0.42 6.00
N GLY A 122 -8.68 0.66 5.69
CA GLY A 122 -8.68 1.88 6.49
C GLY A 122 -8.04 3.05 5.76
N TYR A 123 -7.62 4.03 6.55
CA TYR A 123 -7.11 5.32 6.10
C TYR A 123 -5.76 5.62 6.73
N TYR A 124 -4.89 6.27 5.96
CA TYR A 124 -3.54 6.60 6.40
C TYR A 124 -3.51 7.89 7.24
N VAL A 125 -2.51 8.75 7.05
CA VAL A 125 -2.30 9.95 7.87
C VAL A 125 -3.11 11.14 7.36
N TYR A 126 -3.32 12.13 8.22
CA TYR A 126 -4.15 13.31 7.94
C TYR A 126 -3.90 13.96 6.56
N GLY A 127 -2.63 14.12 6.17
CA GLY A 127 -2.27 14.76 4.89
C GLY A 127 -2.68 13.99 3.63
N THR A 128 -3.03 12.70 3.76
CA THR A 128 -3.44 11.86 2.63
C THR A 128 -4.94 11.65 2.55
N HIS A 129 -5.68 11.96 3.62
CA HIS A 129 -7.13 11.74 3.71
C HIS A 129 -7.90 12.42 2.56
N PRO A 130 -8.96 11.79 2.03
CA PRO A 130 -9.84 12.46 1.10
C PRO A 130 -10.58 13.62 1.81
N PRO A 131 -10.92 14.72 1.12
CA PRO A 131 -11.46 15.92 1.75
C PRO A 131 -12.72 15.69 2.61
N ASN A 132 -13.56 14.74 2.21
CA ASN A 132 -14.80 14.41 2.90
C ASN A 132 -14.61 13.48 4.11
N LEU A 133 -13.43 12.91 4.36
CA LEU A 133 -13.24 11.97 5.48
C LEU A 133 -13.52 12.63 6.83
N LYS A 134 -13.12 13.90 6.98
CA LYS A 134 -13.35 14.70 8.20
C LYS A 134 -14.84 14.92 8.49
N GLU A 135 -15.68 14.90 7.46
CA GLU A 135 -17.12 15.15 7.58
C GLU A 135 -17.91 13.86 7.93
N ARG A 136 -17.26 12.70 7.87
CA ARG A 136 -17.89 11.39 8.10
C ARG A 136 -17.91 11.05 9.58
N SER A 137 -18.98 10.39 10.03
CA SER A 137 -19.02 9.87 11.39
C SER A 137 -18.10 8.66 11.57
N VAL A 138 -17.72 8.40 12.82
CA VAL A 138 -16.93 7.20 13.18
C VAL A 138 -17.63 5.93 12.72
N GLU A 139 -18.95 5.86 12.85
CA GLU A 139 -19.77 4.73 12.42
C GLU A 139 -19.70 4.53 10.91
N ASN A 140 -19.73 5.60 10.10
CA ASN A 140 -19.60 5.48 8.64
C ASN A 140 -18.20 5.04 8.20
N ILE A 141 -17.15 5.40 8.95
CA ILE A 141 -15.79 4.93 8.66
C ILE A 141 -15.65 3.46 9.06
N ALA A 142 -16.16 3.09 10.23
CA ALA A 142 -16.16 1.70 10.70
C ALA A 142 -16.95 0.78 9.77
N GLU A 143 -18.12 1.20 9.29
CA GLU A 143 -18.93 0.45 8.34
C GLU A 143 -18.19 0.18 7.03
N GLU A 144 -17.43 1.16 6.51
CA GLU A 144 -16.61 0.95 5.31
C GLU A 144 -15.52 -0.11 5.53
N ILE A 145 -14.78 -0.02 6.64
CA ILE A 145 -13.75 -1.01 7.00
C ILE A 145 -14.37 -2.40 7.18
N VAL A 146 -15.56 -2.49 7.78
CA VAL A 146 -16.30 -3.75 7.92
C VAL A 146 -16.71 -4.29 6.55
N ASN A 147 -17.16 -3.43 5.63
CA ASN A 147 -17.52 -3.83 4.27
C ASN A 147 -16.33 -4.34 3.47
N ASP A 148 -15.15 -3.72 3.60
CA ASP A 148 -13.91 -4.23 3.00
C ASP A 148 -13.61 -5.68 3.44
N ILE A 149 -13.91 -6.02 4.69
CA ILE A 149 -13.66 -7.35 5.26
C ILE A 149 -14.77 -8.33 4.88
N LEU A 150 -16.04 -7.94 4.95
CA LEU A 150 -17.17 -8.87 4.84
C LEU A 150 -17.70 -9.01 3.41
N ILE A 151 -17.66 -7.94 2.61
CA ILE A 151 -18.26 -7.85 1.28
C ILE A 151 -17.14 -7.82 0.23
N GLY A 152 -16.26 -6.84 0.30
CA GLY A 152 -15.16 -6.60 -0.62
C GLY A 152 -14.84 -5.11 -0.75
N ALA A 153 -13.61 -4.81 -1.16
CA ALA A 153 -13.09 -3.45 -1.28
C ALA A 153 -13.26 -2.89 -2.69
N ASN A 154 -13.38 -1.55 -2.80
CA ASN A 154 -13.40 -0.80 -4.06
C ASN A 154 -14.37 -1.38 -5.13
N GLU A 155 -15.61 -1.70 -4.73
CA GLU A 155 -16.65 -2.28 -5.60
C GLU A 155 -16.29 -3.66 -6.20
N THR A 156 -15.32 -4.35 -5.60
CA THR A 156 -14.97 -5.74 -5.95
C THR A 156 -15.55 -6.73 -4.94
N ASN A 157 -15.38 -8.02 -5.20
CA ASN A 157 -15.62 -9.09 -4.22
C ASN A 157 -14.33 -9.53 -3.48
N ILE A 158 -13.24 -8.77 -3.63
CA ILE A 158 -11.94 -9.05 -3.03
C ILE A 158 -11.92 -8.39 -1.66
N LYS A 159 -11.67 -9.20 -0.63
CA LYS A 159 -11.85 -8.79 0.76
C LYS A 159 -10.53 -8.52 1.46
N SER A 160 -10.52 -7.55 2.36
CA SER A 160 -9.39 -7.30 3.26
C SER A 160 -9.28 -8.39 4.33
N GLY A 161 -8.05 -8.73 4.69
CA GLY A 161 -7.76 -9.72 5.73
C GLY A 161 -7.22 -9.11 7.03
N ILE A 162 -6.90 -7.81 7.03
CA ILE A 162 -6.45 -7.07 8.21
C ILE A 162 -7.00 -5.65 8.19
N ILE A 163 -7.25 -5.08 9.37
CA ILE A 163 -7.47 -3.64 9.55
C ILE A 163 -6.12 -2.97 9.70
N GLY A 164 -5.72 -2.20 8.69
CA GLY A 164 -4.46 -1.50 8.67
C GLY A 164 -3.92 -1.28 7.25
N GLU A 165 -2.91 -0.42 7.10
CA GLU A 165 -2.37 0.40 8.18
C GLU A 165 -3.29 1.58 8.53
N ILE A 166 -3.49 1.84 9.83
CA ILE A 166 -4.22 3.02 10.29
C ILE A 166 -3.19 4.10 10.61
N GLY A 167 -3.21 5.18 9.83
CA GLY A 167 -2.22 6.23 9.97
C GLY A 167 -2.43 7.04 11.24
N CYS A 168 -1.34 7.25 11.97
CA CYS A 168 -1.28 8.14 13.12
C CYS A 168 -0.08 9.06 12.92
N SER A 169 -0.29 10.36 13.10
CA SER A 169 0.74 11.38 12.90
C SER A 169 1.01 12.13 14.20
N TRP A 170 2.20 12.72 14.28
CA TRP A 170 2.54 13.67 15.34
C TRP A 170 2.71 15.07 14.73
N PRO A 171 2.05 16.11 15.29
CA PRO A 171 1.04 16.05 16.35
C PRO A 171 -0.25 15.37 15.87
N LEU A 172 -1.09 14.93 16.82
CA LEU A 172 -2.46 14.50 16.49
C LEU A 172 -3.24 15.70 15.94
N HIS A 173 -3.96 15.47 14.86
CA HIS A 173 -4.78 16.48 14.21
C HIS A 173 -6.16 16.51 14.87
N GLU A 174 -6.72 17.70 15.06
CA GLU A 174 -8.07 17.84 15.62
C GLU A 174 -9.13 17.35 14.62
N VAL A 175 -10.09 16.59 15.16
CA VAL A 175 -11.28 16.09 14.45
C VAL A 175 -12.28 17.22 14.25
#